data_AF-A0A7V6E809-F1
#
_entry.id   AF-A0A7V6E809-F1
#
_cell.length_a   1.000
_cell.length_b   1.000
_cell.length_c   1.000
_cell.angle_alpha   90.00
_cell.angle_beta   90.00
_cell.angle_gamma   90.00
#
_symmetry.space_group_name_H-M   'P 1'
#
loop_
_entity.id
_entity.type
_entity.pdbx_description
1 polymer ?
#
loop_
_entity_poly.entity_id
_entity_poly.type
_entity_poly.pdbx_seq_one_letter_code
_entity_poly.pdbx_strand_id
1 'polypeptide(L)'
;MKRTTLGGLGDELIEYRTHFKWALIIIIIAFLVLEARFFYLQVVASENLSALARVSHVVRERVRAQRGAIKDRDGNIVAIDIPVHSLWLVPKKASDLDSELGKLVELGVLTEEEKSVVQARVIEATRTKKENNEILVKRNLVSEFCPEDIERMIFSKEKKSLICPRCGHAFQDE
;
A
#
# COMPACT_ATOMS: atom_id res chain seq x y z
N MET A 1 81.13 9.36 -37.06
CA MET A 1 80.70 10.41 -36.11
C MET A 1 79.49 11.14 -36.70
N LYS A 2 78.26 10.65 -36.41
CA LYS A 2 76.99 11.28 -36.85
C LYS A 2 76.32 11.88 -35.61
N ARG A 3 76.04 13.18 -35.64
CA ARG A 3 75.32 13.90 -34.56
C ARG A 3 73.88 13.42 -34.51
N THR A 4 73.48 12.86 -33.38
CA THR A 4 72.10 12.56 -33.01
C THR A 4 71.36 13.88 -32.74
N THR A 5 70.28 14.12 -33.47
CA THR A 5 69.42 15.29 -33.35
C THR A 5 68.39 15.10 -32.24
N LEU A 6 68.68 15.65 -31.05
CA LEU A 6 67.77 15.74 -29.89
C LEU A 6 66.74 16.88 -30.06
N GLY A 7 66.05 16.95 -31.20
CA GLY A 7 65.08 18.01 -31.51
C GLY A 7 63.62 17.53 -31.64
N GLY A 8 63.40 16.28 -32.04
CA GLY A 8 62.06 15.78 -32.39
C GLY A 8 61.21 15.24 -31.24
N LEU A 9 61.78 15.06 -30.03
CA LEU A 9 61.03 14.49 -28.90
C LEU A 9 60.13 15.50 -28.17
N GLY A 10 60.38 16.81 -28.35
CA GLY A 10 59.61 17.87 -27.70
C GLY A 10 58.30 18.19 -28.41
N ASP A 11 58.29 18.17 -29.74
CA ASP A 11 57.14 18.58 -30.55
C ASP A 11 56.00 17.54 -30.50
N GLU A 12 56.30 16.23 -30.52
CA GLU A 12 55.28 15.18 -30.38
C GLU A 12 54.56 15.21 -29.01
N LEU A 13 55.28 15.59 -27.94
CA LEU A 13 54.71 15.73 -26.59
C LEU A 13 53.85 16.99 -26.46
N ILE A 14 54.19 18.07 -27.18
CA ILE A 14 53.42 19.33 -27.18
C ILE A 14 52.11 19.16 -27.96
N GLU A 15 52.13 18.43 -29.08
CA GLU A 15 50.94 18.13 -29.87
C GLU A 15 49.94 17.26 -29.09
N TYR A 16 50.42 16.22 -28.39
CA TYR A 16 49.60 15.37 -27.51
C TYR A 16 48.98 16.17 -26.35
N ARG A 17 49.76 17.06 -25.72
CA ARG A 17 49.28 17.91 -24.62
C ARG A 17 48.25 18.95 -25.08
N THR A 18 48.31 19.37 -26.33
CA THR A 18 47.36 20.35 -26.89
C THR A 18 46.03 19.69 -27.22
N HIS A 19 46.04 18.53 -27.88
CA HIS A 19 44.82 17.75 -28.14
C HIS A 19 44.12 17.29 -26.85
N PHE A 20 44.89 16.86 -25.85
CA PHE A 20 44.33 16.48 -24.54
C PHE A 20 43.65 17.66 -23.82
N LYS A 21 44.25 18.86 -23.88
CA LYS A 21 43.63 20.07 -23.32
C LYS A 21 42.31 20.41 -24.00
N TRP A 22 42.25 20.33 -25.33
CA TRP A 22 41.00 20.56 -26.06
C TRP A 22 39.93 19.52 -25.71
N ALA A 23 40.29 18.23 -25.61
CA ALA A 23 39.36 17.19 -25.17
C ALA A 23 38.83 17.45 -23.74
N LEU A 24 39.70 17.85 -22.81
CA LEU A 24 39.31 18.19 -21.45
C LEU A 24 38.36 19.40 -21.41
N ILE A 25 38.63 20.44 -22.18
CA ILE A 25 37.76 21.63 -22.28
C ILE A 25 36.38 21.24 -22.80
N ILE A 26 36.31 20.41 -23.84
CA ILE A 26 35.02 19.93 -24.40
C ILE A 26 34.24 19.14 -23.35
N ILE A 27 34.90 18.26 -22.59
CA ILE A 27 34.26 17.49 -21.52
C ILE A 27 33.74 18.42 -20.43
N ILE A 28 34.54 19.39 -19.98
CA ILE A 28 34.12 20.36 -18.96
C ILE A 28 32.90 21.15 -19.43
N ILE A 29 32.90 21.62 -20.69
CA ILE A 29 31.75 22.34 -21.26
C ILE A 29 30.52 21.44 -21.29
N ALA A 30 30.65 20.18 -21.70
CA ALA A 30 29.54 19.23 -21.70
C ALA A 30 28.96 19.02 -20.30
N PHE A 31 29.82 18.88 -19.28
CA PHE A 31 29.38 18.77 -17.88
C PHE A 31 28.70 20.04 -17.38
N LEU A 32 29.20 21.23 -17.72
CA LEU A 32 28.56 22.50 -17.37
C LEU A 32 27.16 22.63 -17.98
N VAL A 33 26.96 22.16 -19.21
CA VAL A 33 25.63 22.14 -19.85
C VAL A 33 24.69 21.20 -19.10
N LEU A 34 25.17 20.02 -18.70
CA LEU A 34 24.39 19.07 -17.90
C LEU A 34 24.05 19.63 -16.52
N GLU A 35 24.99 20.29 -15.84
CA GLU A 35 24.76 20.94 -14.55
C GLU A 35 23.73 22.07 -14.66
N ALA A 36 23.83 22.92 -15.69
CA ALA A 36 22.85 23.97 -15.94
C ALA A 36 21.45 23.38 -16.19
N ARG A 37 21.37 22.29 -16.97
CA ARG A 37 20.10 21.58 -17.21
C ARG A 37 19.55 20.94 -15.93
N PHE A 38 20.42 20.37 -15.10
CA PHE A 38 20.05 19.79 -13.82
C PHE A 38 19.53 20.86 -12.86
N PHE A 39 20.22 21.99 -12.76
CA PHE A 39 19.80 23.14 -11.96
C PHE A 39 18.42 23.66 -12.41
N TYR A 40 18.19 23.78 -13.73
CA TYR A 40 16.89 24.16 -14.26
C TYR A 40 15.78 23.21 -13.81
N LEU A 41 16.01 21.89 -13.87
CA LEU A 41 15.04 20.89 -13.42
C LEU A 41 14.81 20.95 -11.90
N GLN A 42 15.86 21.16 -11.12
CA GLN A 42 15.78 21.16 -9.65
C GLN A 42 15.21 22.45 -9.06
N VAL A 43 15.43 23.61 -9.68
CA VAL A 43 15.04 24.92 -9.14
C VAL A 43 13.79 25.47 -9.82
N VAL A 44 13.76 25.50 -11.16
CA VAL A 44 12.63 26.08 -11.91
C VAL A 44 11.47 25.09 -12.01
N ALA A 45 11.77 23.81 -12.27
CA ALA A 45 10.74 22.78 -12.38
C ALA A 45 10.43 22.05 -11.06
N SER A 46 11.05 22.45 -9.94
CA SER A 46 10.90 21.82 -8.63
C SER A 46 9.44 21.73 -8.16
N GLU A 47 8.73 22.86 -8.25
CA GLU A 47 7.35 22.97 -7.77
C GLU A 47 6.40 22.11 -8.59
N ASN A 48 6.59 22.05 -9.91
CA ASN A 48 5.79 21.20 -10.79
C ASN A 48 6.08 19.71 -10.54
N LEU A 49 7.35 19.32 -10.46
CA LEU A 49 7.72 17.91 -10.23
C LEU A 49 7.28 17.43 -8.84
N SER A 50 7.40 18.27 -7.81
CA SER A 50 6.91 17.96 -6.47
C SER A 50 5.38 17.91 -6.40
N ALA A 51 4.67 18.76 -7.16
CA ALA A 51 3.21 18.68 -7.29
C ALA A 51 2.76 17.39 -7.98
N LEU A 52 3.39 16.99 -9.09
CA LEU A 52 3.08 15.73 -9.77
C LEU A 52 3.34 14.51 -8.87
N ALA A 53 4.48 14.48 -8.16
CA ALA A 53 4.80 13.42 -7.21
C ALA A 53 3.80 13.36 -6.04
N ARG A 54 3.32 14.51 -5.57
CA ARG A 54 2.29 14.55 -4.52
C ARG A 54 0.96 13.98 -5.02
N VAL A 55 0.55 14.29 -6.25
CA VAL A 55 -0.72 13.79 -6.82
C VAL A 55 -0.68 12.28 -7.05
N SER A 56 0.45 11.70 -7.45
CA SER A 56 0.57 10.24 -7.63
C SER A 56 0.43 9.43 -6.33
N HIS A 57 0.71 10.04 -5.18
CA HIS A 57 0.54 9.40 -3.87
C HIS A 57 -0.85 9.60 -3.26
N VAL A 58 -1.69 10.47 -3.82
CA VAL A 58 -3.06 10.66 -3.35
C VAL A 58 -3.97 9.63 -4.02
N VAL A 59 -4.18 8.51 -3.33
CA VAL A 59 -5.22 7.55 -3.69
C VAL A 59 -6.57 8.20 -3.38
N ARG A 60 -7.28 8.66 -4.42
CA ARG A 60 -8.66 9.17 -4.27
C ARG A 60 -9.61 8.00 -4.19
N GLU A 61 -9.97 7.60 -2.99
CA GLU A 61 -11.05 6.65 -2.79
C GLU A 61 -12.41 7.38 -2.80
N ARG A 62 -13.34 6.90 -3.63
CA ARG A 62 -14.70 7.43 -3.64
C ARG A 62 -15.49 6.77 -2.52
N VAL A 63 -15.85 7.56 -1.49
CA VAL A 63 -16.80 7.12 -0.48
C VAL A 63 -18.16 6.94 -1.15
N ARG A 64 -18.70 5.72 -1.16
CA ARG A 64 -20.06 5.48 -1.64
C ARG A 64 -21.05 6.07 -0.65
N ALA A 65 -22.01 6.85 -1.15
CA ALA A 65 -23.15 7.26 -0.34
C ALA A 65 -23.98 6.02 0.03
N GLN A 66 -24.45 5.96 1.26
CA GLN A 66 -25.39 4.92 1.70
C GLN A 66 -26.71 5.07 0.96
N ARG A 67 -27.33 3.94 0.58
CA ARG A 67 -28.65 3.95 -0.03
C ARG A 67 -29.70 4.39 1.00
N GLY A 68 -30.70 5.13 0.56
CA GLY A 68 -31.86 5.46 1.39
C GLY A 68 -32.67 4.21 1.75
N ALA A 69 -33.24 4.19 2.95
CA ALA A 69 -34.17 3.15 3.40
C ALA A 69 -35.43 3.15 2.53
N ILE A 70 -35.82 1.97 2.01
CA ILE A 70 -37.09 1.78 1.31
C ILE A 70 -38.17 1.61 2.37
N LYS A 71 -39.20 2.46 2.30
CA LYS A 71 -40.35 2.44 3.19
C LYS A 71 -41.62 2.15 2.41
N ASP A 72 -42.54 1.40 3.01
CA ASP A 72 -43.89 1.23 2.50
C ASP A 72 -44.74 2.48 2.76
N ARG A 73 -45.98 2.51 2.25
CA ARG A 73 -46.98 3.59 2.41
C ARG A 73 -47.24 3.92 3.88
N ASP A 74 -47.21 2.92 4.74
CA ASP A 74 -47.41 3.07 6.19
C ASP A 74 -46.15 3.53 6.93
N GLY A 75 -45.04 3.77 6.22
CA GLY A 75 -43.77 4.23 6.80
C GLY A 75 -42.88 3.11 7.36
N ASN A 76 -43.32 1.86 7.29
CA ASN A 76 -42.55 0.70 7.71
C ASN A 76 -41.34 0.46 6.80
N ILE A 77 -40.19 0.16 7.39
CA ILE A 77 -38.95 -0.10 6.67
C ILE A 77 -39.02 -1.50 6.05
N VAL A 78 -38.88 -1.59 4.73
CA VAL A 78 -38.88 -2.86 3.98
C VAL A 78 -37.46 -3.31 3.63
N ALA A 79 -36.56 -2.36 3.31
CA ALA A 79 -35.18 -2.67 2.99
C ALA A 79 -34.25 -1.51 3.36
N ILE A 80 -33.11 -1.84 3.97
CA ILE A 80 -32.01 -0.94 4.28
C ILE A 80 -30.66 -1.58 3.94
N ASP A 81 -29.63 -0.76 3.77
CA ASP A 81 -28.25 -1.23 3.72
C ASP A 81 -27.67 -1.23 5.14
N ILE A 82 -27.16 -2.38 5.59
CA ILE A 82 -26.48 -2.50 6.89
C ILE A 82 -24.97 -2.61 6.64
N PRO A 83 -24.12 -1.77 7.25
CA PRO A 83 -22.68 -1.92 7.15
C PRO A 83 -22.25 -3.18 7.90
N VAL A 84 -21.53 -4.05 7.20
CA VAL A 84 -20.97 -5.28 7.78
C VAL A 84 -19.46 -5.31 7.53
N HIS A 85 -18.70 -5.53 8.58
CA HIS A 85 -17.24 -5.55 8.55
C HIS A 85 -16.74 -6.99 8.50
N SER A 86 -15.88 -7.27 7.52
CA SER A 86 -15.19 -8.56 7.38
C SER A 86 -13.70 -8.40 7.69
N LEU A 87 -13.08 -9.46 8.22
CA LEU A 87 -11.66 -9.47 8.53
C LEU A 87 -10.86 -9.99 7.34
N TRP A 88 -9.91 -9.17 6.89
CA TRP A 88 -9.01 -9.46 5.79
C TRP A 88 -7.55 -9.44 6.27
N LEU A 89 -6.72 -10.30 5.69
CA LEU A 89 -5.31 -10.43 6.01
C LEU A 89 -4.48 -10.29 4.72
N VAL A 90 -3.41 -9.51 4.79
CA VAL A 90 -2.41 -9.42 3.71
C VAL A 90 -1.17 -10.20 4.14
N PRO A 91 -0.83 -11.32 3.49
CA PRO A 91 0.29 -12.19 3.91
C PRO A 91 1.60 -11.43 4.10
N LYS A 92 1.93 -10.51 3.19
CA LYS A 92 3.18 -9.73 3.27
C LYS A 92 3.29 -8.84 4.51
N LYS A 93 2.16 -8.40 5.05
CA LYS A 93 2.13 -7.55 6.25
C LYS A 93 2.14 -8.36 7.54
N ALA A 94 1.91 -9.67 7.47
CA ALA A 94 1.97 -10.56 8.62
C ALA A 94 3.42 -11.03 8.83
N SER A 95 4.08 -10.53 9.88
CA SER A 95 5.44 -10.96 10.22
C SER A 95 5.47 -12.38 10.77
N ASP A 96 4.62 -12.68 11.76
CA ASP A 96 4.47 -14.00 12.36
C ASP A 96 3.00 -14.45 12.25
N LEU A 97 2.73 -15.28 11.25
CA LEU A 97 1.37 -15.74 10.95
C LEU A 97 0.77 -16.56 12.10
N ASP A 98 1.55 -17.42 12.74
CA ASP A 98 1.05 -18.31 13.79
C ASP A 98 0.72 -17.55 15.07
N SER A 99 1.57 -16.58 15.44
CA SER A 99 1.30 -15.71 16.59
C SER A 99 0.07 -14.81 16.35
N GLU A 100 -0.03 -14.19 15.18
CA GLU A 100 -1.15 -13.30 14.86
C GLU A 100 -2.49 -14.06 14.80
N LEU A 101 -2.51 -15.23 14.14
CA LEU A 101 -3.71 -16.07 14.13
C LEU A 101 -4.03 -16.63 15.52
N GLY A 102 -3.01 -16.94 16.34
CA GLY A 102 -3.19 -17.35 17.73
C GLY A 102 -3.92 -16.30 18.58
N LYS A 103 -3.53 -15.02 18.46
CA LYS A 103 -4.24 -13.91 19.13
C LYS A 103 -5.70 -13.81 18.71
N LEU A 104 -6.01 -14.07 17.44
CA LEU A 104 -7.40 -14.05 16.96
C LEU A 104 -8.23 -15.20 17.55
N VAL A 105 -7.62 -16.37 17.80
CA VAL A 105 -8.27 -17.48 18.51
C VAL A 105 -8.50 -17.11 19.98
N GLU A 106 -7.52 -16.52 20.65
CA GLU A 106 -7.68 -16.03 22.04
C GLU A 106 -8.80 -15.01 22.20
N LEU A 107 -8.99 -14.15 21.18
CA LEU A 107 -10.08 -13.18 21.13
C LEU A 107 -11.44 -13.80 20.79
N GLY A 108 -11.50 -15.10 20.47
CA GLY A 108 -12.73 -15.80 20.09
C GLY A 108 -13.24 -15.43 18.69
N VAL A 109 -12.38 -14.85 17.85
CA VAL A 109 -12.73 -14.44 16.47
C VAL A 109 -12.68 -15.64 15.52
N LEU A 110 -11.73 -16.56 15.74
CA LEU A 110 -11.58 -17.80 14.99
C LEU A 110 -11.62 -19.00 15.93
N THR A 111 -12.12 -20.13 15.42
CA THR A 111 -11.87 -21.44 16.02
C THR A 111 -10.51 -21.99 15.59
N GLU A 112 -9.98 -22.96 16.32
CA GLU A 112 -8.72 -23.63 15.93
C GLU A 112 -8.82 -24.32 14.55
N GLU A 113 -10.01 -24.82 14.20
CA GLU A 113 -10.27 -25.39 12.88
C GLU A 113 -10.16 -24.32 11.78
N GLU A 114 -10.82 -23.16 11.98
CA GLU A 114 -10.77 -22.05 11.03
C GLU A 114 -9.36 -21.49 10.87
N LYS A 115 -8.58 -21.43 11.96
CA LYS A 115 -7.17 -21.03 11.94
C LYS A 115 -6.37 -21.87 10.95
N SER A 116 -6.48 -23.20 11.03
CA SER A 116 -5.72 -24.12 10.16
C SER A 116 -6.04 -23.92 8.67
N VAL A 117 -7.31 -23.67 8.35
CA VAL A 117 -7.77 -23.41 6.98
C VAL A 117 -7.22 -22.09 6.46
N VAL A 118 -7.29 -21.03 7.27
CA VAL A 118 -6.75 -19.71 6.90
C VAL A 118 -5.24 -19.78 6.74
N GLN A 119 -4.53 -20.48 7.62
CA GLN A 119 -3.09 -20.67 7.53
C GLN A 119 -2.70 -21.36 6.22
N ALA A 120 -3.40 -22.43 5.83
CA ALA A 120 -3.16 -23.11 4.56
C ALA A 120 -3.34 -22.16 3.35
N ARG A 121 -4.40 -21.33 3.36
CA ARG A 121 -4.66 -20.33 2.30
C ARG A 121 -3.55 -19.28 2.22
N VAL A 122 -3.04 -18.83 3.36
CA VAL A 122 -1.96 -17.84 3.42
C VAL A 122 -0.66 -18.45 2.87
N ILE A 123 -0.32 -19.68 3.27
CA ILE A 123 0.87 -20.38 2.75
C ILE A 123 0.78 -20.56 1.22
N GLU A 124 -0.38 -20.93 0.70
CA GLU A 124 -0.61 -21.05 -0.74
C GLU A 124 -0.46 -19.70 -1.47
N ALA A 125 -0.99 -18.62 -0.91
CA ALA A 125 -0.86 -17.28 -1.47
C ALA A 125 0.61 -16.81 -1.50
N THR A 126 1.37 -17.10 -0.46
CA THR A 126 2.82 -16.83 -0.42
C THR A 126 3.56 -17.64 -1.49
N ARG A 127 3.23 -18.93 -1.66
CA ARG A 127 3.84 -19.79 -2.69
C ARG A 127 3.56 -19.30 -4.12
N THR A 128 2.37 -18.77 -4.37
CA THR A 128 1.93 -18.31 -5.68
C THR A 128 2.32 -16.85 -5.99
N LYS A 129 3.19 -16.23 -5.19
CA LYS A 129 3.57 -14.80 -5.28
C LYS A 129 2.38 -13.83 -5.21
N LYS A 130 1.27 -14.24 -4.58
CA LYS A 130 0.09 -13.42 -4.30
C LYS A 130 0.13 -12.82 -2.89
N GLU A 131 1.34 -12.58 -2.37
CA GLU A 131 1.59 -12.09 -1.01
C GLU A 131 0.97 -10.72 -0.69
N ASN A 132 0.69 -9.91 -1.72
CA ASN A 132 0.09 -8.58 -1.59
C ASN A 132 -1.45 -8.61 -1.64
N ASN A 133 -2.04 -9.76 -1.96
CA ASN A 133 -3.49 -9.85 -2.09
C ASN A 133 -4.14 -10.01 -0.72
N GLU A 134 -5.31 -9.39 -0.57
CA GLU A 134 -6.13 -9.55 0.62
C GLU A 134 -6.78 -10.93 0.62
N ILE A 135 -6.59 -11.67 1.72
CA ILE A 135 -7.19 -12.97 1.96
C ILE A 135 -8.25 -12.80 3.04
N LEU A 136 -9.44 -13.31 2.74
CA LEU A 136 -10.55 -13.30 3.67
C LEU A 136 -10.29 -14.29 4.81
N VAL A 137 -10.27 -13.77 6.04
CA VAL A 137 -10.12 -14.56 7.26
C VAL A 137 -11.49 -14.95 7.79
N LYS A 138 -12.35 -13.94 8.03
CA LYS A 138 -13.71 -14.14 8.55
C LYS A 138 -14.66 -13.16 7.86
N ARG A 139 -15.76 -13.69 7.31
CA ARG A 139 -16.86 -12.86 6.81
C ARG A 139 -17.68 -12.36 7.97
N ASN A 140 -18.27 -11.17 7.80
CA ASN A 140 -19.32 -10.67 8.67
C ASN A 140 -18.96 -10.80 10.14
N LEU A 141 -17.81 -10.23 10.49
CA LEU A 141 -17.27 -10.27 11.84
C LEU A 141 -18.12 -9.42 12.80
N VAL A 142 -18.45 -8.20 12.39
CA VAL A 142 -19.21 -7.24 13.21
C VAL A 142 -20.06 -6.36 12.30
N SER A 143 -21.26 -6.02 12.78
CA SER A 143 -22.07 -4.92 12.28
C SER A 143 -22.52 -4.04 13.45
N GLU A 144 -22.86 -2.79 13.17
CA GLU A 144 -23.42 -1.87 14.17
C GLU A 144 -24.91 -2.16 14.47
N PHE A 145 -25.58 -2.91 13.60
CA PHE A 145 -27.02 -3.13 13.61
C PHE A 145 -27.37 -4.61 13.52
N CYS A 146 -28.37 -5.04 14.29
CA CYS A 146 -28.89 -6.41 14.20
C CYS A 146 -29.55 -6.66 12.82
N PRO A 147 -29.26 -7.79 12.14
CA PRO A 147 -29.91 -8.17 10.87
C PRO A 147 -31.43 -8.25 10.93
N GLU A 148 -31.97 -8.69 12.07
CA GLU A 148 -33.40 -8.97 12.23
C GLU A 148 -34.19 -7.71 12.59
N ASP A 149 -33.66 -6.94 13.54
CA ASP A 149 -34.40 -5.84 14.18
C ASP A 149 -33.91 -4.44 13.81
N ILE A 150 -32.78 -4.31 13.11
CA ILE A 150 -32.17 -3.02 12.71
C ILE A 150 -31.76 -2.16 13.93
N GLU A 151 -31.95 -2.65 15.14
CA GLU A 151 -31.52 -1.98 16.36
C GLU A 151 -30.01 -1.99 16.49
N ARG A 152 -29.50 -0.91 17.09
CA ARG A 152 -28.07 -0.74 17.31
C ARG A 152 -27.61 -1.72 18.38
N MET A 153 -26.56 -2.48 18.10
CA MET A 153 -26.02 -3.43 19.08
C MET A 153 -25.31 -2.72 20.24
N ILE A 154 -25.34 -3.34 21.41
CA ILE A 154 -24.73 -2.83 22.64
C ILE A 154 -23.59 -3.77 23.03
N PHE A 155 -22.43 -3.19 23.37
CA PHE A 155 -21.30 -4.00 23.82
C PHE A 155 -21.53 -4.52 25.23
N SER A 156 -21.58 -5.85 25.38
CA SER A 156 -21.65 -6.49 26.70
C SER A 156 -20.26 -6.81 27.21
N LYS A 157 -19.94 -6.29 28.40
CA LYS A 157 -18.65 -6.54 29.06
C LYS A 157 -18.48 -8.00 29.49
N GLU A 158 -19.57 -8.72 29.76
CA GLU A 158 -19.55 -10.12 30.20
C GLU A 158 -19.20 -11.06 29.05
N LYS A 159 -19.85 -10.91 27.89
CA LYS A 159 -19.62 -11.77 26.72
C LYS A 159 -18.52 -11.25 25.79
N LYS A 160 -17.95 -10.06 26.07
CA LYS A 160 -16.98 -9.34 25.24
C LYS A 160 -17.42 -9.20 23.78
N SER A 161 -18.72 -9.12 23.54
CA SER A 161 -19.31 -9.08 22.20
C SER A 161 -20.42 -8.05 22.12
N LEU A 162 -20.72 -7.64 20.89
CA LEU A 162 -21.89 -6.82 20.58
C LEU A 162 -23.13 -7.72 20.64
N ILE A 163 -24.07 -7.33 21.48
CA ILE A 163 -25.33 -8.03 21.69
C ILE A 163 -26.47 -7.11 21.30
N CYS A 164 -27.43 -7.69 20.58
CA CYS A 164 -28.69 -7.05 20.25
C CYS A 164 -29.60 -6.94 21.49
N PRO A 165 -30.13 -5.74 21.82
CA PRO A 165 -30.93 -5.56 23.04
C PRO A 165 -32.31 -6.23 22.98
N ARG A 166 -32.86 -6.47 21.78
CA ARG A 166 -34.15 -7.11 21.59
C ARG A 166 -34.05 -8.64 21.52
N CYS A 167 -33.14 -9.12 20.68
CA CYS A 167 -32.97 -10.54 20.39
C CYS A 167 -31.98 -11.25 21.33
N GLY A 168 -31.09 -10.53 22.03
CA GLY A 168 -30.17 -11.09 23.02
C GLY A 168 -29.02 -11.94 22.44
N HIS A 169 -28.99 -12.12 21.11
CA HIS A 169 -27.93 -12.81 20.39
C HIS A 169 -26.77 -11.87 20.05
N ALA A 170 -25.58 -12.46 19.97
CA ALA A 170 -24.43 -11.80 19.37
C ALA A 170 -24.58 -11.81 17.84
N PHE A 171 -23.89 -10.92 17.14
CA PHE A 171 -23.89 -10.94 15.67
C PHE A 171 -23.41 -12.30 15.17
N GLN A 172 -24.33 -13.08 14.62
CA GLN A 172 -24.07 -14.35 13.96
C GLN A 172 -24.69 -14.23 12.57
N ASP A 173 -23.86 -14.46 11.56
CA ASP A 173 -24.28 -14.69 10.20
C ASP A 173 -24.69 -16.16 10.16
N GLU A 174 -25.97 -16.47 9.97
CA GLU A 174 -26.43 -17.84 9.69
C GLU A 174 -25.83 -18.39 8.38
#